data_AF-A0A3C0BNY1-F1
#
_entry.id   AF-A0A3C0BNY1-F1
#
_cell.length_a   1.000
_cell.length_b   1.000
_cell.length_c   1.000
_cell.angle_alpha   90.00
_cell.angle_beta   90.00
_cell.angle_gamma   90.00
#
_symmetry.space_group_name_H-M   'P 1'
#
loop_
_entity.id
_entity.type
_entity.pdbx_description
1 polymer ?
#
loop_
_entity_poly.entity_id
_entity_poly.type
_entity_poly.pdbx_seq_one_letter_code
_entity_poly.pdbx_strand_id
1 'polypeptide(L)'
;MSFRESLYKTYAASLAAELAVKTKCAGSNEKCWYLLSGFLDGLDLSAGRQCETGLVRFLWRYLDLLGIRPDVSRCILCGREFFTGNSIGDRVSYNAVENGFVCGSCTGQDSSACTFMLSIEAARYLYAVSELTPAEVRVLPLGDDSLSEIKRLVFFLAGQAAGTKLKTLETGIGIL
;
A
#
# COMPACT_ATOMS: atom_id res chain seq x y z
N MET A 1 -14.35 1.52 19.81
CA MET A 1 -13.06 1.40 20.53
C MET A 1 -12.19 2.57 20.14
N SER A 2 -11.81 3.39 21.11
CA SER A 2 -10.97 4.58 20.89
C SER A 2 -9.51 4.19 20.59
N PHE A 3 -8.71 5.10 20.04
CA PHE A 3 -7.25 4.96 19.91
C PHE A 3 -6.56 4.41 21.17
N ARG A 4 -7.03 4.83 22.35
CA ARG A 4 -6.47 4.43 23.65
C ARG A 4 -6.65 2.96 24.00
N GLU A 5 -7.55 2.28 23.30
CA GLU A 5 -7.93 0.89 23.57
C GLU A 5 -7.33 -0.08 22.54
N SER A 6 -6.65 0.44 21.51
CA SER A 6 -6.07 -0.35 20.45
C SER A 6 -4.63 0.07 20.15
N LEU A 7 -3.71 -0.82 20.49
CA LEU A 7 -2.30 -0.67 20.15
C LEU A 7 -2.11 -0.52 18.64
N TYR A 8 -2.86 -1.29 17.84
CA TYR A 8 -2.86 -1.20 16.38
C TYR A 8 -3.17 0.21 15.90
N LYS A 9 -4.28 0.80 16.37
CA LYS A 9 -4.70 2.15 15.95
C LYS A 9 -3.65 3.19 16.29
N THR A 10 -3.05 3.08 17.48
CA THR A 10 -1.97 3.98 17.90
C THR A 10 -0.78 3.89 16.95
N TYR A 11 -0.29 2.69 16.65
CA TYR A 11 0.83 2.50 15.73
C TYR A 11 0.50 2.93 14.30
N ALA A 12 -0.70 2.65 13.80
CA ALA A 12 -1.12 3.03 12.46
C ALA A 12 -1.21 4.55 12.30
N ALA A 13 -1.74 5.27 13.29
CA ALA A 13 -1.74 6.72 13.33
C ALA A 13 -0.32 7.30 13.46
N SER A 14 0.53 6.72 14.31
CA SER A 14 1.93 7.13 14.43
C SER A 14 2.69 6.97 13.12
N LEU A 15 2.47 5.87 12.39
CA LEU A 15 3.11 5.63 11.10
C LEU A 15 2.68 6.69 10.08
N ALA A 16 1.39 6.99 10.02
CA ALA A 16 0.85 8.01 9.11
C ALA A 16 1.41 9.41 9.42
N ALA A 17 1.49 9.77 10.70
CA ALA A 17 2.06 11.04 11.14
C ALA A 17 3.57 11.11 10.88
N GLU A 18 4.32 10.05 11.18
CA GLU A 18 5.76 9.97 10.93
C GLU A 18 6.05 10.13 9.43
N LEU A 19 5.32 9.42 8.57
CA LEU A 19 5.47 9.52 7.12
C LEU A 19 5.17 10.94 6.63
N ALA A 20 4.09 11.57 7.12
CA ALA A 20 3.76 12.96 6.80
C ALA A 20 4.90 13.93 7.16
N VAL A 21 5.43 13.83 8.38
CA VAL A 21 6.52 14.71 8.83
C VAL A 21 7.81 14.47 8.02
N LYS A 22 8.19 13.20 7.80
CA LYS A 22 9.43 12.83 7.11
C LYS A 22 9.43 13.25 5.64
N THR A 23 8.27 13.19 5.00
CA THR A 23 8.10 13.56 3.59
C THR A 23 7.67 15.01 3.40
N LYS A 24 7.67 15.83 4.47
CA LYS A 24 7.24 17.24 4.44
C LYS A 24 5.85 17.39 3.82
N CYS A 25 4.91 16.56 4.27
CA CYS A 25 3.52 16.51 3.79
C CYS A 25 3.41 16.30 2.28
N ALA A 26 4.33 15.54 1.69
CA ALA A 26 4.43 15.33 0.24
C ALA A 26 4.47 16.65 -0.57
N GLY A 27 4.98 17.73 0.01
CA GLY A 27 5.01 19.07 -0.61
C GLY A 27 3.65 19.78 -0.68
N SER A 28 2.56 19.17 -0.18
CA SER A 28 1.22 19.77 -0.17
C SER A 28 0.53 19.55 1.17
N ASN A 29 0.63 20.55 2.06
CA ASN A 29 0.04 20.50 3.39
C ASN A 29 -1.47 20.24 3.36
N GLU A 30 -2.22 20.88 2.45
CA GLU A 30 -3.67 20.73 2.35
C GLU A 30 -4.09 19.30 1.97
N LYS A 31 -3.51 18.75 0.90
CA LYS A 31 -3.82 17.39 0.44
C LYS A 31 -3.39 16.33 1.45
N CYS A 32 -2.22 16.51 2.05
CA CYS A 32 -1.73 15.64 3.12
C CYS A 32 -2.67 15.68 4.33
N TRP A 33 -3.11 16.88 4.74
CA TRP A 33 -4.04 17.05 5.84
C TRP A 33 -5.36 16.33 5.56
N TYR A 34 -5.97 16.55 4.39
CA TYR A 34 -7.22 15.89 4.01
C TYR A 34 -7.10 14.35 4.06
N LEU A 35 -6.03 13.80 3.48
CA LEU A 35 -5.81 12.35 3.47
C LEU A 35 -5.54 11.78 4.88
N LEU A 36 -4.73 12.47 5.68
CA LEU A 36 -4.39 12.07 7.04
C LEU A 36 -5.60 12.13 7.97
N SER A 37 -6.35 13.24 7.96
CA SER A 37 -7.56 13.39 8.78
C SER A 37 -8.61 12.34 8.42
N GLY A 38 -8.88 12.12 7.12
CA GLY A 38 -9.82 11.08 6.70
C GLY A 38 -9.39 9.67 7.11
N PHE A 39 -8.09 9.39 7.13
CA PHE A 39 -7.56 8.14 7.66
C PHE A 39 -7.76 8.02 9.17
N LEU A 40 -7.45 9.06 9.95
CA LEU A 40 -7.60 9.04 11.41
C LEU A 40 -9.08 8.90 11.82
N ASP A 41 -9.98 9.61 11.17
CA ASP A 41 -11.43 9.49 11.39
C ASP A 41 -11.92 8.09 11.06
N GLY A 42 -11.50 7.53 9.92
CA GLY A 42 -11.83 6.17 9.53
C GLY A 42 -11.28 5.13 10.50
N LEU A 43 -10.09 5.34 11.04
CA LEU A 43 -9.43 4.46 12.00
C LEU A 43 -10.14 4.47 13.35
N ASP A 44 -10.67 5.61 13.81
CA ASP A 44 -11.44 5.69 15.06
C ASP A 44 -12.75 4.90 14.96
N LEU A 45 -13.42 4.96 13.81
CA LEU A 45 -14.68 4.26 13.54
C LEU A 45 -14.52 2.76 13.24
N SER A 46 -13.32 2.32 12.87
CA SER A 46 -13.05 0.93 12.45
C SER A 46 -12.61 0.03 13.61
N ALA A 47 -12.67 -1.29 13.41
CA ALA A 47 -12.12 -2.28 14.34
C ALA A 47 -11.50 -3.48 13.59
N GLY A 48 -10.51 -4.12 14.23
CA GLY A 48 -9.84 -5.32 13.71
C GLY A 48 -9.32 -5.15 12.28
N ARG A 49 -9.67 -6.09 11.39
CA ARG A 49 -9.28 -6.13 9.98
C ARG A 49 -9.59 -4.85 9.19
N GLN A 50 -10.62 -4.10 9.59
CA GLN A 50 -10.95 -2.83 8.94
C GLN A 50 -9.86 -1.77 9.15
N CYS A 51 -9.18 -1.79 10.30
CA CYS A 51 -8.04 -0.92 10.57
C CYS A 51 -6.86 -1.26 9.65
N GLU A 52 -6.57 -2.55 9.47
CA GLU A 52 -5.45 -3.01 8.63
C GLU A 52 -5.65 -2.67 7.16
N THR A 53 -6.84 -2.96 6.64
CA THR A 53 -7.20 -2.58 5.26
C THR A 53 -7.26 -1.06 5.10
N GLY A 54 -7.67 -0.31 6.13
CA GLY A 54 -7.62 1.14 6.20
C GLY A 54 -6.21 1.70 6.07
N LEU A 55 -5.24 1.12 6.81
CA LEU A 55 -3.83 1.53 6.75
C LEU A 55 -3.24 1.29 5.36
N VAL A 56 -3.49 0.13 4.77
CA VAL A 56 -3.05 -0.18 3.40
C VAL A 56 -3.61 0.82 2.38
N ARG A 57 -4.90 1.14 2.45
CA ARG A 57 -5.54 2.14 1.58
C ARG A 57 -4.89 3.51 1.75
N PHE A 58 -4.65 3.93 2.99
CA PHE A 58 -3.99 5.20 3.29
C PHE A 58 -2.59 5.25 2.69
N LEU A 59 -1.74 4.26 2.97
CA LEU A 59 -0.36 4.23 2.49
C LEU A 59 -0.30 4.23 0.96
N TRP A 60 -1.15 3.44 0.30
CA TRP A 60 -1.18 3.41 -1.16
C TRP A 60 -1.57 4.76 -1.77
N ARG A 61 -2.57 5.45 -1.21
CA ARG A 61 -2.95 6.80 -1.64
C ARG A 61 -1.90 7.85 -1.27
N TYR A 62 -1.16 7.64 -0.17
CA TYR A 62 -0.09 8.54 0.24
C TYR A 62 1.10 8.47 -0.72
N LEU A 63 1.43 7.27 -1.23
CA LEU A 63 2.44 7.10 -2.27
C LEU A 63 2.06 7.83 -3.58
N ASP A 64 0.76 7.90 -3.88
CA ASP A 64 0.26 8.67 -5.02
C ASP A 64 0.44 10.18 -4.80
N LEU A 65 0.12 10.65 -3.59
CA LEU A 65 0.34 12.03 -3.21
C LEU A 65 1.82 12.44 -3.31
N LEU A 66 2.73 11.50 -3.03
CA LEU A 66 4.18 11.67 -3.22
C LEU A 66 4.64 11.59 -4.69
N GLY A 67 3.78 11.15 -5.61
CA GLY A 67 4.12 10.99 -7.03
C GLY A 67 5.01 9.77 -7.34
N ILE A 68 5.09 8.80 -6.43
CA ILE A 68 5.99 7.62 -6.55
C ILE A 68 5.23 6.29 -6.56
N ARG A 69 3.90 6.31 -6.52
CA ARG A 69 3.10 5.09 -6.55
C ARG A 69 3.31 4.35 -7.89
N PRO A 70 3.73 3.08 -7.87
CA PRO A 70 3.90 2.30 -9.09
C PRO A 70 2.54 1.94 -9.72
N ASP A 71 2.49 1.94 -11.06
CA ASP A 71 1.29 1.51 -11.80
C ASP A 71 1.12 -0.01 -11.72
N VAL A 72 0.07 -0.44 -11.02
CA VAL A 72 -0.28 -1.86 -10.82
C VAL A 72 -1.20 -2.41 -11.92
N SER A 73 -1.54 -1.63 -12.95
CA SER A 73 -2.40 -2.06 -14.06
C SER A 73 -1.65 -2.80 -15.17
N ARG A 74 -0.34 -2.55 -15.30
CA ARG A 74 0.47 -3.04 -16.42
C ARG A 74 1.88 -3.43 -16.02
N CYS A 75 2.49 -4.30 -16.82
CA CYS A 75 3.89 -4.65 -16.70
C CYS A 75 4.79 -3.48 -17.13
N ILE A 76 5.73 -3.08 -16.28
CA ILE A 76 6.68 -2.00 -16.58
C ILE A 76 7.63 -2.35 -17.73
N LEU A 77 7.93 -3.64 -17.95
CA LEU A 77 8.88 -4.10 -18.96
C LEU A 77 8.26 -4.28 -20.34
N CYS A 78 7.07 -4.90 -20.43
CA CYS A 78 6.44 -5.22 -21.71
C CYS A 78 5.14 -4.47 -21.99
N GLY A 79 4.66 -3.64 -21.05
CA GLY A 79 3.43 -2.86 -21.20
C GLY A 79 2.13 -3.66 -21.15
N ARG A 80 2.17 -4.99 -21.00
CA ARG A 80 0.97 -5.84 -20.93
C ARG A 80 0.13 -5.48 -19.71
N GLU A 81 -1.16 -5.24 -19.92
CA GLU A 81 -2.14 -5.05 -18.85
C GLU A 81 -2.40 -6.37 -18.11
N PHE A 82 -2.42 -6.32 -16.77
CA PHE A 82 -2.61 -7.51 -15.93
C PHE A 82 -4.06 -7.95 -15.83
N PHE A 83 -5.01 -7.02 -16.00
CA PHE A 83 -6.42 -7.25 -15.67
C PHE A 83 -7.32 -7.49 -16.89
N THR A 84 -6.76 -7.43 -18.10
CA THR A 84 -7.49 -7.71 -19.35
C THR A 84 -7.26 -9.13 -19.86
N GLY A 85 -8.30 -9.79 -20.35
CA GLY A 85 -8.23 -11.08 -21.06
C GLY A 85 -8.20 -12.33 -20.16
N ASN A 86 -7.86 -13.48 -20.75
CA ASN A 86 -7.81 -14.82 -20.12
C ASN A 86 -6.64 -15.02 -19.14
N SER A 87 -6.11 -13.95 -18.55
CA SER A 87 -4.97 -13.94 -17.62
C SER A 87 -5.37 -14.47 -16.23
N ILE A 88 -6.00 -15.64 -16.21
CA ILE A 88 -6.35 -16.39 -14.99
C ILE A 88 -5.08 -17.13 -14.57
N GLY A 89 -4.44 -16.65 -13.50
CA GLY A 89 -3.28 -17.32 -12.89
C GLY A 89 -1.92 -16.66 -13.14
N ASP A 90 -1.86 -15.53 -13.87
CA ASP A 90 -0.62 -14.79 -14.02
C ASP A 90 -0.19 -14.17 -12.68
N ARG A 91 1.03 -14.48 -12.26
CA ARG A 91 1.65 -13.92 -11.06
C ARG A 91 2.11 -12.51 -11.36
N VAL A 92 1.84 -11.59 -10.44
CA VAL A 92 2.30 -10.20 -10.52
C VAL A 92 3.38 -10.03 -9.47
N SER A 93 4.51 -9.46 -9.87
CA SER A 93 5.63 -9.22 -8.96
C SER A 93 6.05 -7.76 -9.02
N TYR A 94 6.17 -7.09 -7.89
CA TYR A 94 6.82 -5.78 -7.84
C TYR A 94 8.33 -5.94 -7.80
N ASN A 95 9.03 -5.30 -8.74
CA ASN A 95 10.48 -5.24 -8.81
C ASN A 95 10.95 -3.88 -8.26
N ALA A 96 11.72 -3.91 -7.16
CA ALA A 96 12.20 -2.70 -6.51
C ALA A 96 13.25 -1.92 -7.32
N VAL A 97 13.99 -2.57 -8.21
CA VAL A 97 15.01 -1.93 -9.07
C VAL A 97 14.33 -1.10 -10.15
N GLU A 98 13.34 -1.69 -10.81
CA GLU A 98 12.53 -1.02 -11.85
C GLU A 98 11.48 -0.07 -11.26
N ASN A 99 11.22 -0.15 -9.95
CA ASN A 99 10.13 0.55 -9.27
C ASN A 99 8.77 0.32 -9.96
N GLY A 100 8.47 -0.94 -10.31
CA GLY A 100 7.28 -1.27 -11.09
C GLY A 100 6.86 -2.73 -10.99
N PHE A 101 5.64 -3.01 -11.45
CA PHE A 101 5.10 -4.36 -11.47
C PHE A 101 5.49 -5.08 -12.77
N VAL A 102 5.75 -6.38 -12.66
CA VAL A 102 6.27 -7.24 -13.72
C VAL A 102 5.38 -8.49 -13.83
N CYS A 103 5.07 -8.90 -15.05
CA CYS A 103 4.30 -10.13 -15.31
C CYS A 103 5.18 -11.38 -15.18
N GLY A 104 4.56 -12.54 -14.94
CA GLY A 104 5.28 -13.81 -14.84
C GLY A 104 6.18 -14.15 -16.05
N SER A 105 5.86 -13.67 -17.25
CA SER A 105 6.72 -13.84 -18.44
C SER A 105 8.01 -13.02 -18.39
N CYS A 106 8.01 -11.90 -17.66
CA CYS A 106 9.15 -10.99 -17.54
C CYS A 106 9.92 -11.19 -16.22
N THR A 107 9.34 -11.85 -15.20
CA THR A 107 9.99 -12.10 -13.90
C THR A 107 11.27 -12.95 -14.00
N GLY A 108 11.46 -13.71 -15.07
CA GLY A 108 12.62 -14.60 -15.25
C GLY A 108 13.88 -13.98 -15.87
N GLN A 109 13.88 -12.68 -16.17
CA GLN A 109 15.01 -12.04 -16.87
C GLN A 109 16.05 -11.42 -15.94
N ASP A 110 15.72 -11.14 -14.68
CA ASP A 110 16.70 -10.67 -13.69
C ASP A 110 16.31 -11.08 -12.27
N SER A 111 17.10 -11.96 -11.67
CA SER A 111 16.98 -12.46 -10.30
C SER A 111 17.42 -11.41 -9.27
N SER A 112 16.81 -10.22 -9.30
CA SER A 112 17.14 -9.13 -8.39
C SER A 112 16.58 -9.36 -6.99
N ALA A 113 17.39 -9.03 -5.99
CA ALA A 113 17.25 -9.41 -4.58
C ALA A 113 16.04 -8.80 -3.81
N CYS A 114 15.18 -8.00 -4.47
CA CYS A 114 14.04 -7.35 -3.83
C CYS A 114 12.79 -7.41 -4.70
N THR A 115 12.27 -8.63 -4.88
CA THR A 115 11.01 -8.88 -5.59
C THR A 115 9.89 -9.20 -4.59
N PHE A 116 8.76 -8.50 -4.70
CA PHE A 116 7.57 -8.75 -3.89
C PHE A 116 6.53 -9.46 -4.74
N MET A 117 6.18 -10.68 -4.37
CA MET A 117 5.14 -11.45 -5.06
C MET A 117 3.77 -11.04 -4.55
N LEU A 118 2.86 -10.71 -5.47
CA LEU A 118 1.47 -10.42 -5.17
C LEU A 118 0.59 -11.43 -5.90
N SER A 119 -0.43 -11.91 -5.20
CA SER A 119 -1.58 -12.55 -5.81
C SER A 119 -2.30 -11.56 -6.75
N ILE A 120 -3.05 -12.11 -7.70
CA ILE A 120 -3.88 -11.29 -8.59
C ILE A 120 -4.97 -10.54 -7.80
N GLU A 121 -5.45 -11.10 -6.69
CA GLU A 121 -6.38 -10.43 -5.78
C GLU A 121 -5.74 -9.19 -5.16
N ALA A 122 -4.53 -9.34 -4.60
CA ALA A 122 -3.78 -8.22 -4.03
C ALA A 122 -3.52 -7.10 -5.05
N ALA A 123 -3.08 -7.45 -6.26
CA ALA A 123 -2.84 -6.49 -7.34
C ALA A 123 -4.13 -5.78 -7.79
N ARG A 124 -5.24 -6.52 -7.97
CA ARG A 124 -6.55 -5.95 -8.31
C ARG A 124 -7.08 -5.04 -7.22
N TYR A 125 -6.87 -5.40 -5.96
CA TYR A 125 -7.28 -4.57 -4.84
C TYR A 125 -6.51 -3.24 -4.84
N LEU A 126 -5.18 -3.26 -5.01
CA LEU A 126 -4.38 -2.03 -5.14
C LEU A 126 -4.82 -1.18 -6.34
N TYR A 127 -5.15 -1.81 -7.47
CA TYR A 127 -5.72 -1.12 -8.63
C TYR A 127 -7.05 -0.45 -8.29
N ALA A 128 -7.96 -1.16 -7.62
CA ALA A 128 -9.23 -0.61 -7.18
C ALA A 128 -9.05 0.56 -6.19
N VAL A 129 -8.06 0.48 -5.28
CA VAL A 129 -7.71 1.61 -4.39
C VAL A 129 -7.29 2.84 -5.20
N SER A 130 -6.66 2.63 -6.36
CA SER A 130 -6.23 3.71 -7.25
C SER A 130 -7.37 4.40 -7.98
N GLU A 131 -8.35 3.63 -8.48
CA GLU A 131 -9.39 4.13 -9.38
C GLU A 131 -10.68 4.51 -8.67
N LEU A 132 -11.02 3.84 -7.57
CA LEU A 132 -12.32 3.99 -6.91
C LEU A 132 -12.25 4.94 -5.71
N THR A 133 -13.41 5.42 -5.28
CA THR A 133 -13.53 6.26 -4.08
C THR A 133 -13.32 5.46 -2.79
N PRO A 134 -12.98 6.12 -1.65
CA PRO A 134 -12.86 5.42 -0.36
C PRO A 134 -14.13 4.68 0.08
N ALA A 135 -15.31 5.11 -0.34
CA ALA A 135 -16.56 4.42 -0.03
C ALA A 135 -16.68 3.09 -0.80
N GLU A 136 -16.39 3.11 -2.09
CA GLU A 136 -16.49 1.93 -2.97
C GLU A 136 -15.44 0.86 -2.62
N VAL A 137 -14.21 1.25 -2.33
CA VAL A 137 -13.13 0.29 -1.99
C VAL A 137 -13.38 -0.40 -0.64
N ARG A 138 -14.10 0.26 0.28
CA ARG A 138 -14.35 -0.27 1.62
C ARG A 138 -15.20 -1.54 1.62
N VAL A 139 -16.06 -1.72 0.61
CA VAL A 139 -16.93 -2.90 0.50
C VAL A 139 -16.29 -4.07 -0.25
N LEU A 140 -15.10 -3.87 -0.84
CA LEU A 140 -14.41 -4.93 -1.58
C LEU A 140 -13.84 -5.98 -0.63
N PRO A 141 -14.04 -7.29 -0.91
CA PRO A 141 -13.39 -8.36 -0.17
C PRO A 141 -11.88 -8.36 -0.46
N LEU A 142 -11.10 -8.79 0.53
CA LEU A 142 -9.67 -8.99 0.39
C LEU A 142 -9.24 -10.10 1.35
N GLY A 143 -8.66 -11.19 0.84
CA GLY A 143 -8.11 -12.29 1.64
C GLY A 143 -6.95 -11.88 2.57
N ASP A 144 -6.68 -12.67 3.61
CA ASP A 144 -5.65 -12.37 4.61
C ASP A 144 -4.22 -12.48 4.05
N ASP A 145 -4.00 -13.46 3.17
CA ASP A 145 -2.73 -13.63 2.45
C ASP A 145 -2.46 -12.42 1.55
N SER A 146 -3.46 -12.02 0.76
CA SER A 146 -3.42 -10.85 -0.12
C SER A 146 -3.18 -9.56 0.66
N LEU A 147 -3.84 -9.39 1.82
CA LEU A 147 -3.58 -8.25 2.70
C LEU A 147 -2.14 -8.25 3.22
N SER A 148 -1.61 -9.40 3.62
CA SER A 148 -0.23 -9.55 4.11
C SER A 148 0.82 -9.31 3.02
N GLU A 149 0.55 -9.71 1.77
CA GLU A 149 1.36 -9.36 0.60
C GLU A 149 1.39 -7.85 0.38
N ILE A 150 0.23 -7.20 0.38
CA ILE A 150 0.15 -5.75 0.19
C ILE A 150 0.86 -5.00 1.30
N LYS A 151 0.65 -5.37 2.58
CA LYS A 151 1.30 -4.73 3.74
C LYS A 151 2.82 -4.72 3.59
N ARG A 152 3.42 -5.87 3.23
CA ARG A 152 4.86 -5.99 2.98
C ARG A 152 5.33 -5.02 1.90
N LEU A 153 4.60 -4.92 0.79
CA LEU A 153 4.93 -4.00 -0.30
C LEU A 153 4.81 -2.54 0.14
N VAL A 154 3.66 -2.12 0.69
CA VAL A 154 3.43 -0.70 1.01
C VAL A 154 4.30 -0.20 2.16
N PHE A 155 4.67 -1.07 3.11
CA PHE A 155 5.63 -0.72 4.16
C PHE A 155 7.04 -0.54 3.61
N PHE A 156 7.46 -1.40 2.68
CA PHE A 156 8.72 -1.22 1.95
C PHE A 156 8.73 0.11 1.19
N LEU A 157 7.70 0.40 0.41
CA LEU A 157 7.58 1.63 -0.37
C LEU A 157 7.54 2.88 0.51
N ALA A 158 6.78 2.85 1.62
CA ALA A 158 6.74 3.96 2.57
C ALA A 158 8.11 4.21 3.22
N GLY A 159 8.86 3.15 3.53
CA GLY A 159 10.24 3.25 4.02
C GLY A 159 11.18 3.91 3.01
N GLN A 160 11.10 3.50 1.74
CA GLN A 160 11.88 4.12 0.66
C GLN A 160 11.52 5.61 0.50
N ALA A 161 10.22 5.92 0.51
CA ALA A 161 9.71 7.29 0.39
C ALA A 161 10.21 8.23 1.48
N ALA A 162 10.31 7.74 2.72
CA ALA A 162 10.77 8.53 3.85
C ALA A 162 12.28 8.82 3.81
N GLY A 163 13.05 8.18 2.92
CA GLY A 163 14.51 8.29 2.80
C GLY A 163 15.29 7.90 4.06
N THR A 164 14.59 7.40 5.08
CA THR A 164 15.09 7.05 6.40
C THR A 164 14.27 5.90 6.94
N LYS A 165 14.82 5.15 7.90
CA LYS A 165 14.05 4.12 8.58
C LYS A 165 12.91 4.76 9.37
N LEU A 166 11.69 4.26 9.13
CA LEU A 166 10.50 4.65 9.89
C LEU A 166 10.52 3.91 11.22
N LYS A 167 10.67 4.65 12.31
CA LYS A 167 10.77 4.06 13.67
C LYS A 167 9.51 3.27 14.00
N THR A 168 8.36 3.75 13.54
CA THR A 168 7.08 3.08 13.78
C THR A 168 7.01 1.70 13.10
N LEU A 169 7.67 1.51 11.95
CA LEU A 169 7.77 0.19 11.32
C LEU A 169 8.79 -0.68 12.06
N GLU A 170 9.92 -0.12 12.51
CA GLU A 170 10.94 -0.89 13.25
C GLU A 170 10.39 -1.46 14.57
N THR A 171 9.65 -0.65 15.33
CA THR A 171 9.12 -1.07 16.64
C THR A 171 7.75 -1.74 16.53
N GLY A 172 7.01 -1.49 15.44
CA GLY A 172 5.63 -1.91 15.27
C GLY A 172 5.41 -3.12 14.37
N ILE A 173 6.45 -3.73 13.78
CA ILE A 173 6.25 -4.78 12.76
C ILE A 173 5.49 -6.03 13.24
N GLY A 174 5.51 -6.31 14.54
CA GLY A 174 4.73 -7.39 15.16
C GLY A 174 3.28 -6.99 15.52
N ILE A 175 2.94 -5.72 15.37
CA ILE A 175 1.62 -5.13 15.65
C ILE A 175 0.93 -4.75 14.34
N LEU A 176 1.66 -4.17 13.39
CA LEU A 176 1.14 -3.47 12.21
C LEU A 176 0.76 -4.35 11.03
#